data_AF-A0A7W0YAU3-F1
#
_entry.id   AF-A0A7W0YAU3-F1
#
_cell.length_a   1.000
_cell.length_b   1.000
_cell.length_c   1.000
_cell.angle_alpha   90.00
_cell.angle_beta   90.00
_cell.angle_gamma   90.00
#
_symmetry.space_group_name_H-M   'P 1'
#
loop_
_entity.id
_entity.type
_entity.pdbx_description
1 polymer ?
#
loop_
_entity_poly.entity_id
_entity_poly.type
_entity_poly.pdbx_seq_one_letter_code
_entity_poly.pdbx_strand_id
1 'polypeptide(L)' 'MSPADRYAQLRDRARIRERPLFPLPRNFSELELQARWFAGDFGKTFTGTAGEEIEIVQFGT' A
#
# COMPACT_ATOMS: atom_id res chain seq x y z
N MET A 1 4.95 18.99 37.25
CA MET A 1 5.36 18.26 36.05
C MET A 1 6.87 18.08 36.11
N SER A 2 7.36 16.85 36.18
CA SER A 2 8.80 16.63 36.35
C SER A 2 9.55 16.92 35.04
N PRO A 3 10.87 17.18 35.10
CA PRO A 3 11.70 17.28 33.91
C PRO A 3 11.62 16.03 33.02
N ALA A 4 11.48 14.85 33.63
CA ALA A 4 11.32 13.59 32.92
C ALA A 4 10.00 13.52 32.12
N ASP A 5 8.90 14.02 32.69
CA ASP A 5 7.60 14.08 32.00
C ASP A 5 7.65 15.04 30.81
N ARG A 6 8.33 16.18 30.98
CA ARG A 6 8.52 17.16 29.91
C ARG A 6 9.39 16.59 28.78
N TYR A 7 10.43 15.84 29.12
CA TYR A 7 11.27 15.15 28.15
C TYR A 7 10.52 14.04 27.40
N ALA A 8 9.70 13.25 28.09
CA ALA A 8 8.87 12.22 27.47
C ALA A 8 7.88 12.80 26.46
N GLN A 9 7.23 13.93 26.79
CA GLN A 9 6.32 14.62 25.86
C GLN A 9 7.04 15.22 24.65
N LEU A 10 8.25 15.77 24.82
CA LEU A 10 9.05 16.29 23.72
C LEU A 10 9.51 15.15 22.80
N ARG A 11 9.96 14.02 23.36
CA ARG A 11 10.35 12.83 22.59
C ARG A 11 9.20 12.25 21.76
N ASP A 12 7.98 12.29 22.29
CA ASP A 12 6.82 11.73 21.59
C ASP A 12 6.30 12.65 20.47
N ARG A 13 6.36 13.98 20.68
CA ARG A 13 5.89 14.97 19.69
C ARG A 13 6.93 15.34 18.63
N ALA A 14 8.21 15.35 18.96
CA ALA A 14 9.29 15.77 18.05
C ALA A 14 9.91 14.57 17.32
N ARG A 15 9.12 13.87 16.49
CA ARG A 15 9.65 12.84 15.59
C ARG A 15 10.06 13.45 14.27
N ILE A 16 11.22 14.10 14.25
CA ILE A 16 11.92 14.37 12.98
C ILE A 16 12.40 13.01 12.47
N ARG A 17 11.68 12.46 11.48
CA ARG A 17 12.09 11.25 10.79
C ARG A 17 12.79 11.65 9.51
N GLU A 18 13.96 11.08 9.29
CA GLU A 18 14.63 11.21 8.00
C GLU A 18 13.73 10.63 6.92
N ARG A 19 13.59 11.36 5.81
CA ARG A 19 12.85 10.88 4.65
C ARG A 19 13.64 9.69 4.10
N PRO A 20 13.01 8.52 3.91
CA PRO A 20 13.73 7.34 3.44
C PRO A 20 14.38 7.69 2.09
N LEU A 21 15.70 7.45 2.00
CA LEU A 21 16.50 7.77 0.81
C LEU A 21 16.01 7.00 -0.42
N PHE A 22 15.39 5.84 -0.20
CA PHE A 22 14.76 5.02 -1.22
C PHE A 22 13.30 4.78 -0.85
N PRO A 23 12.35 4.94 -1.79
CA PRO A 23 10.98 4.52 -1.53
C PRO A 23 10.99 3.02 -1.26
N LEU A 24 10.57 2.62 -0.07
CA LEU A 24 10.33 1.21 0.22
C LEU A 24 9.28 0.71 -0.77
N PRO A 25 9.51 -0.44 -1.43
CA PRO A 25 8.47 -1.08 -2.23
C PRO A 25 7.25 -1.24 -1.31
N ARG A 26 6.13 -0.64 -1.73
CA ARG A 26 4.89 -0.81 -1.00
C ARG A 26 4.41 -2.22 -1.29
N ASN A 27 4.76 -3.16 -0.42
CA ASN A 27 4.22 -4.51 -0.49
C ASN A 27 2.74 -4.40 -0.13
N PHE A 28 1.87 -4.43 -1.14
CA PHE A 28 0.44 -4.53 -0.92
C PHE A 28 0.16 -5.82 -0.15
N SER A 29 -0.65 -5.72 0.89
CA SER A 29 -1.19 -6.91 1.55
C SER A 29 -2.09 -7.69 0.58
N GLU A 30 -2.26 -8.98 0.83
CA GLU A 30 -3.18 -9.83 0.05
C GLU A 30 -4.58 -9.21 -0.04
N LEU A 31 -5.07 -8.65 1.07
CA LEU A 31 -6.38 -7.99 1.12
C LEU A 31 -6.44 -6.75 0.23
N GLU A 32 -5.40 -5.93 0.20
CA GLU A 32 -5.33 -4.76 -0.69
C GLU A 32 -5.26 -5.18 -2.16
N LEU A 33 -4.52 -6.25 -2.48
CA LEU A 33 -4.49 -6.80 -3.84
C LEU A 33 -5.88 -7.28 -4.28
N GLN A 34 -6.58 -8.02 -3.43
CA GLN A 34 -7.93 -8.50 -3.68
C GLN A 34 -8.93 -7.35 -3.85
N ALA A 35 -8.85 -6.32 -2.99
CA ALA A 35 -9.71 -5.14 -3.09
C ALA A 35 -9.50 -4.38 -4.41
N ARG A 36 -8.23 -4.22 -4.82
CA ARG A 36 -7.88 -3.55 -6.07
C ARG A 36 -8.24 -4.38 -7.30
N TRP A 37 -8.11 -5.70 -7.22
CA TRP A 37 -8.60 -6.62 -8.24
C TRP A 37 -10.11 -6.48 -8.43
N PHE A 38 -10.86 -6.49 -7.32
CA PHE A 38 -12.30 -6.32 -7.35
C PHE A 38 -12.72 -4.94 -7.88
N ALA A 39 -11.95 -3.88 -7.57
CA ALA A 39 -12.19 -2.54 -8.09
C ALA A 39 -11.84 -2.36 -9.58
N GLY A 40 -11.12 -3.32 -10.19
CA GLY A 40 -10.69 -3.25 -11.58
C GLY A 40 -9.45 -2.37 -11.83
N ASP A 41 -8.68 -2.05 -10.78
CA ASP A 41 -7.47 -1.21 -10.86
C ASP A 41 -6.38 -1.76 -11.79
N PHE A 42 -6.41 -3.07 -12.07
CA PHE A 42 -5.42 -3.77 -12.90
C PHE A 42 -5.76 -3.76 -14.39
N GLY A 43 -6.88 -3.14 -14.78
CA GLY A 43 -7.39 -3.16 -16.14
C GLY A 43 -8.18 -4.43 -16.45
N LYS A 44 -8.75 -4.49 -17.66
CA LYS A 44 -9.63 -5.58 -18.11
C LYS A 44 -8.97 -6.51 -19.10
N THR A 45 -7.90 -6.09 -19.74
CA THR A 45 -7.24 -6.85 -20.81
C THR A 45 -5.94 -7.44 -20.29
N PHE A 46 -5.80 -8.75 -20.43
CA PHE A 46 -4.65 -9.51 -19.98
C PHE A 46 -4.16 -10.42 -21.11
N THR A 47 -2.86 -10.72 -21.12
CA THR A 47 -2.31 -11.75 -21.99
C THR A 47 -2.22 -13.05 -21.19
N GLY A 48 -2.89 -14.08 -21.68
CA GLY A 48 -2.83 -15.42 -21.12
C GLY A 48 -1.48 -16.08 -21.33
N THR A 49 -1.28 -17.24 -20.69
CA THR A 49 0.02 -17.93 -20.70
C THR A 49 0.34 -18.56 -22.05
N ALA A 50 -0.65 -18.77 -22.92
CA ALA A 50 -0.45 -19.22 -24.30
C ALA A 50 -0.43 -18.05 -25.31
N GLY A 51 -0.45 -16.79 -24.83
CA GLY A 51 -0.44 -15.58 -25.66
C GLY A 51 -1.81 -15.14 -26.16
N GLU A 52 -2.88 -15.77 -25.69
CA GLU A 52 -4.26 -15.37 -25.95
C GLU A 52 -4.63 -14.07 -25.23
N GLU A 53 -5.51 -13.27 -25.82
CA GLU A 53 -6.05 -12.08 -25.17
C GLU A 53 -7.26 -12.47 -24.32
N ILE A 54 -7.22 -12.10 -23.03
CA ILE A 54 -8.27 -12.36 -22.05
C ILE A 54 -8.87 -11.01 -21.66
N GLU A 55 -10.18 -10.85 -21.86
CA GLU A 55 -10.93 -9.68 -21.41
C GLU A 55 -11.80 -10.04 -20.20
N ILE A 56 -11.63 -9.30 -19.10
CA ILE A 56 -12.49 -9.39 -17.92
C ILE A 56 -13.74 -8.55 -18.16
N VAL A 57 -14.86 -9.23 -18.41
CA VAL A 57 -16.17 -8.61 -18.64
C VAL A 57 -16.79 -8.08 -17.34
N GLN A 58 -16.60 -8.79 -16.22
CA GLN A 58 -17.18 -8.44 -14.92
C GLN A 58 -16.21 -8.75 -13.78
N PHE A 59 -15.99 -7.76 -12.91
CA PHE A 59 -15.31 -7.93 -11.63
C PHE A 59 -16.35 -8.13 -10.53
N GLY A 60 -16.34 -9.29 -9.87
CA GLY A 60 -17.27 -9.58 -8.79
C GLY A 60 -18.71 -9.89 -9.23
N THR A 61 -19.57 -10.15 -8.25
CA THR A 61 -21.02 -10.46 -8.41
C THR A 61 -21.85 -9.49 -7.61
#